data_AF-A0A7Y2AF39-F1
#
_entry.id   AF-A0A7Y2AF39-F1
#
_cell.length_a   1.000
_cell.length_b   1.000
_cell.length_c   1.000
_cell.angle_alpha   90.00
_cell.angle_beta   90.00
_cell.angle_gamma   90.00
#
_symmetry.space_group_name_H-M   'P 1'
#
loop_
_entity.id
_entity.type
_entity.pdbx_description
1 polymer ?
#
loop_
_entity_poly.entity_id
_entity_poly.type
_entity_poly.pdbx_seq_one_letter_code
_entity_poly.pdbx_strand_id
1 'polypeptide(L)'
;MSKRPPHPRRRHDRLSHRDQQRKSMRKAQRKSQRTLHHETLERRELLAAAILHSSFVPGTTQEQIDQFNQNQSGGNGAQGGNVGNSQSRWANTASGVSPNLGDSSTVTWSIIPDGTDVNGLPAGTTSDLVAFLDGIYGQGGNTTIDTRPWFGLFQRVFDSWEDISGINFEYEAADDGIGQGGGPGVLGTRGDIRIGGADDSGNPMRLAYAYGPDFGAANPLSGEIVVDTTNGFYATNADGATGANLGFHNTIAHEVGHAIGLGHVVPDVSGVALMTPTISLAFRGPQHDDILGVHTLYGDRFIDNDVQANAAPVGTLDAAGIVVDNVSIDQDNDQDWYSFDATAGQLLSLSIRPNGEIYDIAADGDPPITVDSTRYSDLRFEVYDPGGALVTSQAANLL
;
A
#
# COMPACT_ATOMS: atom_id res chain seq x y z
N MET A 1 -96.34 -16.82 36.46
CA MET A 1 -95.78 -17.93 35.65
C MET A 1 -94.97 -17.32 34.51
N SER A 2 -93.66 -17.64 34.44
CA SER A 2 -92.76 -17.55 33.26
C SER A 2 -92.63 -16.18 32.56
N LYS A 3 -91.47 -15.55 32.34
CA LYS A 3 -90.05 -15.86 32.49
C LYS A 3 -89.28 -14.52 32.55
N ARG A 4 -88.09 -14.54 33.14
CA ARG A 4 -87.23 -13.39 33.47
C ARG A 4 -86.72 -12.58 32.25
N PRO A 5 -86.27 -11.32 32.51
CA PRO A 5 -85.87 -10.25 31.57
C PRO A 5 -84.32 -10.14 31.54
N PRO A 6 -83.62 -8.97 31.50
CA PRO A 6 -83.76 -7.67 30.82
C PRO A 6 -82.49 -7.25 30.02
N HIS A 7 -82.58 -6.12 29.29
CA HIS A 7 -81.69 -4.96 29.10
C HIS A 7 -80.17 -4.93 29.53
N PRO A 8 -79.41 -3.90 29.08
CA PRO A 8 -78.06 -3.99 28.49
C PRO A 8 -76.92 -3.89 29.51
N ARG A 9 -75.68 -4.21 29.10
CA ARG A 9 -74.46 -3.94 29.90
C ARG A 9 -73.41 -3.13 29.13
N ARG A 10 -73.00 -2.05 29.79
CA ARG A 10 -71.80 -1.23 29.54
C ARG A 10 -70.50 -2.02 29.81
N ARG A 11 -69.47 -1.65 29.03
CA ARG A 11 -68.01 -1.58 29.28
C ARG A 11 -67.33 -2.75 30.01
N HIS A 12 -66.31 -3.32 29.37
CA HIS A 12 -64.93 -3.24 29.84
C HIS A 12 -63.93 -3.66 28.76
N ASP A 13 -62.77 -3.00 28.81
CA ASP A 13 -61.55 -3.24 28.06
C ASP A 13 -61.15 -4.71 27.93
N ARG A 14 -60.74 -5.09 26.72
CA ARG A 14 -59.73 -6.14 26.46
C ARG A 14 -59.38 -6.14 24.96
N LEU A 15 -58.72 -5.08 24.49
CA LEU A 15 -57.82 -5.21 23.35
C LEU A 15 -56.48 -5.69 23.90
N SER A 16 -56.45 -7.00 24.16
CA SER A 16 -55.32 -7.73 24.72
C SER A 16 -54.13 -7.71 23.77
N HIS A 17 -53.03 -7.11 24.22
CA HIS A 17 -51.60 -7.50 24.09
C HIS A 17 -51.00 -8.08 22.78
N ARG A 18 -51.76 -8.44 21.75
CA ARG A 18 -51.26 -9.08 20.53
C ARG A 18 -50.92 -8.10 19.41
N ASP A 19 -51.44 -6.87 19.46
CA ASP A 19 -51.16 -5.86 18.44
C ASP A 19 -50.04 -4.87 18.82
N GLN A 20 -49.66 -4.80 20.10
CA GLN A 20 -48.47 -4.04 20.53
C GLN A 20 -47.16 -4.81 20.32
N GLN A 21 -47.18 -6.15 20.33
CA GLN A 21 -46.00 -6.97 20.00
C GLN A 21 -45.68 -7.00 18.49
N ARG A 22 -46.69 -6.81 17.61
CA ARG A 22 -46.46 -6.73 16.16
C ARG A 22 -45.92 -5.38 15.68
N LYS A 23 -46.08 -4.31 16.46
CA LYS A 23 -45.49 -2.99 16.18
C LYS A 23 -44.11 -2.78 16.82
N SER A 24 -43.75 -3.51 17.88
CA SER A 24 -42.36 -3.48 18.41
C SER A 24 -41.39 -4.33 17.58
N MET A 25 -41.86 -5.40 16.92
CA MET A 25 -41.04 -6.25 16.04
C MET A 25 -40.71 -5.58 14.68
N ARG A 26 -41.48 -4.59 14.23
CA ARG A 26 -41.17 -3.81 13.02
C ARG A 26 -40.33 -2.56 13.26
N LYS A 27 -40.12 -2.17 14.52
CA LYS A 27 -39.25 -1.04 14.89
C LYS A 27 -37.88 -1.48 15.42
N ALA A 28 -37.71 -2.77 15.71
CA ALA A 28 -36.43 -3.40 16.08
C ALA A 28 -35.69 -4.05 14.90
N GLN A 29 -36.25 -3.95 13.68
CA GLN A 29 -35.69 -4.55 12.45
C GLN A 29 -35.17 -3.49 11.45
N ARG A 30 -34.93 -2.26 11.94
CA ARG A 30 -33.98 -1.30 11.35
C ARG A 30 -32.71 -1.22 12.22
N LYS A 31 -32.32 -2.36 12.80
CA LYS A 31 -30.93 -2.56 13.20
C LYS A 31 -30.16 -2.57 11.88
N SER A 32 -29.34 -1.55 11.68
CA SER A 32 -28.36 -1.41 10.60
C SER A 32 -28.03 -2.79 10.02
N GLN A 33 -28.55 -3.07 8.82
CA GLN A 33 -27.91 -4.06 7.99
C GLN A 33 -26.59 -3.39 7.61
N ARG A 34 -25.54 -3.74 8.36
CA ARG A 34 -24.16 -3.65 7.90
C ARG A 34 -24.09 -4.51 6.65
N THR A 35 -24.46 -3.92 5.52
CA THR A 35 -24.31 -4.50 4.20
C THR A 35 -22.84 -4.43 3.88
N LEU A 36 -22.19 -5.55 4.17
CA LEU A 36 -20.86 -5.94 3.78
C LEU A 36 -20.84 -6.08 2.24
N HIS A 37 -20.03 -5.29 1.55
CA HIS A 37 -19.47 -5.73 0.29
C HIS A 37 -18.13 -6.38 0.63
N HIS A 38 -18.20 -7.69 0.88
CA HIS A 38 -17.04 -8.53 0.70
C HIS A 38 -16.88 -8.62 -0.81
N GLU A 39 -16.01 -7.79 -1.38
CA GLU A 39 -15.45 -8.15 -2.67
C GLU A 39 -14.71 -9.47 -2.41
N THR A 40 -15.29 -10.50 -3.00
CA THR A 40 -14.90 -11.88 -2.83
C THR A 40 -13.40 -12.02 -2.99
N LEU A 41 -12.75 -12.55 -1.95
CA LEU A 41 -11.52 -13.32 -2.01
C LEU A 41 -11.51 -14.24 -3.25
N GLU A 42 -11.10 -13.73 -4.41
CA GLU A 42 -10.49 -14.57 -5.42
C GLU A 42 -9.12 -14.95 -4.90
N ARG A 43 -9.14 -15.98 -4.07
CA ARG A 43 -8.00 -16.79 -3.67
C ARG A 43 -7.37 -17.36 -4.94
N ARG A 44 -6.54 -16.57 -5.62
CA ARG A 44 -5.68 -17.03 -6.72
C ARG A 44 -4.40 -17.58 -6.08
N GLU A 45 -4.44 -18.87 -5.74
CA GLU A 45 -3.22 -19.65 -5.53
C GLU A 45 -2.44 -19.64 -6.85
N LEU A 46 -1.45 -18.74 -6.97
CA LEU A 46 -0.42 -18.85 -7.98
C LEU A 46 0.77 -19.58 -7.35
N LEU A 47 1.19 -20.64 -8.03
CA LEU A 47 2.36 -21.44 -7.67
C LEU A 47 3.59 -20.54 -7.63
N ALA A 48 4.40 -20.73 -6.58
CA ALA A 48 5.68 -20.08 -6.35
C ALA A 48 6.60 -20.13 -7.59
N ALA A 49 6.55 -19.06 -8.36
CA ALA A 49 7.62 -18.62 -9.23
C ALA A 49 7.78 -17.13 -8.91
N ALA A 50 9.02 -16.68 -8.70
CA ALA A 50 9.31 -15.27 -8.45
C ALA A 50 8.66 -14.45 -9.58
N ILE A 51 7.60 -13.70 -9.25
CA ILE A 51 6.86 -12.94 -10.26
C ILE A 51 7.72 -11.72 -10.57
N LEU A 52 8.33 -11.76 -11.75
CA LEU A 52 9.02 -10.61 -12.31
C LEU A 52 7.97 -9.62 -12.80
N HIS A 53 7.99 -8.42 -12.25
CA HIS A 53 7.12 -7.32 -12.67
C HIS A 53 7.94 -6.28 -13.43
N SER A 54 7.41 -5.71 -14.51
CA SER A 54 8.17 -4.80 -15.39
C SER A 54 7.41 -3.50 -15.62
N SER A 55 8.08 -2.36 -15.46
CA SER A 55 7.54 -1.06 -15.88
C SER A 55 7.92 -0.72 -17.32
N PHE A 56 7.05 0.02 -18.00
CA PHE A 56 7.18 0.38 -19.40
C PHE A 56 7.16 1.89 -19.64
N VAL A 57 7.84 2.31 -20.72
CA VAL A 57 7.90 3.71 -21.17
C VAL A 57 6.50 4.29 -21.47
N PRO A 58 6.26 5.59 -21.20
CA PRO A 58 5.00 6.24 -21.56
C PRO A 58 4.65 6.06 -23.04
N GLY A 59 3.39 5.75 -23.33
CA GLY A 59 2.89 5.52 -24.69
C GLY A 59 2.99 4.07 -25.18
N THR A 60 3.53 3.16 -24.36
CA THR A 60 3.42 1.71 -24.55
C THR A 60 1.95 1.27 -24.46
N THR A 61 1.43 0.59 -25.49
CA THR A 61 0.03 0.12 -25.50
C THR A 61 -0.12 -1.21 -24.78
N GLN A 62 -1.33 -1.52 -24.29
CA GLN A 62 -1.63 -2.80 -23.64
C GLN A 62 -1.31 -3.99 -24.54
N GLU A 63 -1.58 -3.90 -25.85
CA GLU A 63 -1.24 -4.99 -26.78
C GLU A 63 0.26 -5.25 -26.86
N GLN A 64 1.10 -4.22 -26.70
CA GLN A 64 2.55 -4.38 -26.71
C GLN A 64 3.04 -5.01 -25.40
N ILE A 65 2.42 -4.65 -24.26
CA ILE A 65 2.67 -5.25 -22.95
C ILE A 65 2.30 -6.74 -22.97
N ASP A 66 1.10 -7.07 -23.48
CA ASP A 66 0.63 -8.44 -23.59
C ASP A 66 1.57 -9.27 -24.48
N GLN A 67 2.03 -8.71 -25.60
CA GLN A 67 3.00 -9.36 -26.49
C GLN A 67 4.35 -9.56 -25.81
N PHE A 68 4.83 -8.57 -25.06
CA PHE A 68 6.06 -8.68 -24.28
C PHE A 68 5.96 -9.80 -23.23
N ASN A 69 4.89 -9.81 -22.45
CA ASN A 69 4.63 -10.81 -21.42
C ASN A 69 4.51 -12.23 -22.00
N GLN A 70 3.88 -12.38 -23.18
CA GLN A 70 3.80 -13.66 -23.91
C GLN A 70 5.17 -14.14 -24.42
N ASN A 71 6.06 -13.24 -24.82
CA ASN A 71 7.39 -13.59 -25.33
C ASN A 71 8.38 -13.94 -24.21
N GLN A 72 8.20 -13.36 -23.02
CA GLN A 72 9.06 -13.58 -21.85
C GLN A 72 8.64 -14.80 -21.01
N SER A 73 7.36 -15.19 -21.04
CA SER A 73 6.84 -16.32 -20.27
C SER A 73 6.57 -17.56 -21.14
N GLY A 74 7.12 -18.71 -20.74
CA GLY A 74 6.64 -20.03 -21.18
C GLY A 74 5.28 -20.43 -20.56
N GLY A 75 4.46 -19.47 -20.09
CA GLY A 75 3.17 -19.74 -19.48
C GLY A 75 2.61 -18.57 -18.66
N ASN A 76 1.33 -18.28 -18.87
CA ASN A 76 0.49 -17.31 -18.16
C ASN A 76 0.70 -17.29 -16.64
N GLY A 77 1.42 -16.29 -16.13
CA GLY A 77 1.26 -15.80 -14.77
C GLY A 77 0.34 -14.58 -14.84
N ALA A 78 -0.92 -14.72 -14.39
CA ALA A 78 -1.80 -13.58 -14.23
C ALA A 78 -1.28 -12.73 -13.06
N GLN A 79 -0.93 -11.47 -13.29
CA GLN A 79 -0.69 -10.53 -12.21
C GLN A 79 -2.04 -10.21 -11.57
N GLY A 80 -2.22 -10.50 -10.29
CA GLY A 80 -3.50 -10.30 -9.60
C GLY A 80 -3.48 -9.03 -8.75
N GLY A 81 -4.37 -8.07 -9.06
CA GLY A 81 -4.75 -6.90 -8.22
C GLY A 81 -3.61 -6.00 -7.71
N ASN A 82 -3.96 -4.88 -7.06
CA ASN A 82 -2.94 -4.00 -6.44
C ASN A 82 -2.17 -4.72 -5.34
N VAL A 83 -2.85 -5.57 -4.57
CA VAL A 83 -2.15 -6.50 -3.69
C VAL A 83 -1.78 -7.72 -4.52
N GLY A 84 -0.54 -7.76 -5.02
CA GLY A 84 0.03 -8.96 -5.60
C GLY A 84 -0.12 -10.05 -4.54
N ASN A 85 -0.93 -11.08 -4.84
CA ASN A 85 -1.36 -12.16 -3.93
C ASN A 85 -0.94 -11.94 -2.46
N SER A 86 -1.85 -11.52 -1.57
CA SER A 86 -1.62 -11.07 -0.16
C SER A 86 -0.61 -11.84 0.74
N GLN A 87 -0.08 -12.95 0.27
CA GLN A 87 1.09 -13.66 0.75
C GLN A 87 2.43 -13.11 0.22
N SER A 88 2.50 -12.02 -0.55
CA SER A 88 3.75 -11.48 -1.13
C SER A 88 4.26 -10.23 -0.43
N ARG A 89 4.27 -10.21 0.91
CA ARG A 89 4.83 -9.10 1.71
C ARG A 89 6.08 -9.50 2.50
N TRP A 90 6.83 -8.52 2.98
CA TRP A 90 7.98 -8.71 3.86
C TRP A 90 7.58 -9.12 5.28
N ALA A 91 7.39 -10.42 5.51
CA ALA A 91 7.11 -10.94 6.84
C ALA A 91 8.34 -11.40 7.63
N ASN A 92 9.46 -11.63 6.93
CA ASN A 92 10.75 -11.90 7.53
C ASN A 92 11.78 -11.07 6.76
N THR A 93 12.46 -10.17 7.46
CA THR A 93 13.50 -9.31 6.91
C THR A 93 14.79 -9.52 7.70
N ALA A 94 15.88 -8.91 7.25
CA ALA A 94 17.10 -8.83 8.03
C ALA A 94 16.88 -8.18 9.41
N SER A 95 15.91 -7.26 9.51
CA SER A 95 15.62 -6.47 10.71
C SER A 95 14.61 -7.12 11.66
N GLY A 96 13.92 -8.19 11.27
CA GLY A 96 13.01 -8.88 12.17
C GLY A 96 11.87 -9.63 11.49
N VAL A 97 10.84 -9.95 12.27
CA VAL A 97 9.64 -10.64 11.81
C VAL A 97 8.43 -9.73 11.96
N SER A 98 7.56 -9.76 10.95
CA SER A 98 6.30 -9.03 10.87
C SER A 98 5.26 -9.99 10.29
N PRO A 99 4.65 -10.88 11.08
CA PRO A 99 3.97 -12.04 10.52
C PRO A 99 2.56 -11.76 9.98
N ASN A 100 1.89 -10.69 10.42
CA ASN A 100 0.50 -10.43 10.05
C ASN A 100 0.40 -9.34 8.96
N LEU A 101 -0.75 -9.31 8.30
CA LEU A 101 -1.14 -8.17 7.46
C LEU A 101 -1.45 -6.97 8.36
N GLY A 102 -1.22 -5.77 7.85
CA GLY A 102 -1.33 -4.54 8.64
C GLY A 102 -0.15 -4.26 9.57
N ASP A 103 0.58 -5.30 9.98
CA ASP A 103 1.77 -5.11 10.83
C ASP A 103 2.84 -4.32 10.07
N SER A 104 3.45 -3.38 10.78
CA SER A 104 4.63 -2.65 10.32
C SER A 104 5.79 -3.59 9.98
N SER A 105 6.69 -3.17 9.09
CA SER A 105 7.88 -3.96 8.74
C SER A 105 9.08 -3.06 8.50
N THR A 106 10.23 -3.39 9.09
CA THR A 106 11.50 -2.73 8.76
C THR A 106 12.23 -3.53 7.69
N VAL A 107 12.50 -2.90 6.56
CA VAL A 107 13.11 -3.50 5.37
C VAL A 107 14.38 -2.72 5.04
N THR A 108 15.50 -3.41 4.94
CA THR A 108 16.74 -2.76 4.51
C THR A 108 16.79 -2.65 2.99
N TRP A 109 17.41 -1.60 2.45
CA TRP A 109 17.64 -1.48 1.01
C TRP A 109 19.07 -1.07 0.68
N SER A 110 19.60 -1.55 -0.44
CA SER A 110 20.95 -1.20 -0.90
C SER A 110 20.97 -0.90 -2.41
N ILE A 111 22.04 -0.25 -2.84
CA ILE A 111 22.41 -0.11 -4.26
C ILE A 111 23.62 -1.00 -4.46
N ILE A 112 23.51 -1.97 -5.37
CA ILE A 112 24.61 -2.90 -5.61
C ILE A 112 25.78 -2.18 -6.29
N PRO A 113 27.04 -2.52 -5.98
CA PRO A 113 28.18 -1.94 -6.67
C PRO A 113 28.19 -2.29 -8.17
N ASP A 114 28.64 -1.36 -9.01
CA ASP A 114 28.91 -1.66 -10.42
C ASP A 114 29.86 -2.86 -10.57
N GLY A 115 29.62 -3.68 -11.59
CA GLY A 115 30.32 -4.94 -11.81
C GLY A 115 29.71 -6.15 -11.08
N THR A 116 28.68 -5.95 -10.25
CA THR A 116 27.92 -7.03 -9.61
C THR A 116 26.94 -7.66 -10.60
N ASP A 117 26.85 -8.99 -10.65
CA ASP A 117 25.89 -9.70 -11.52
C ASP A 117 24.44 -9.32 -11.19
N VAL A 118 23.63 -8.99 -12.21
CA VAL A 118 22.18 -8.76 -12.07
C VAL A 118 21.39 -10.00 -12.52
N ASN A 119 20.19 -10.20 -11.97
CA ASN A 119 19.29 -11.26 -12.42
C ASN A 119 18.33 -10.75 -13.51
N GLY A 120 17.55 -11.63 -14.16
CA GLY A 120 16.51 -11.22 -15.14
C GLY A 120 17.03 -10.86 -16.54
N LEU A 121 18.35 -10.91 -16.75
CA LEU A 121 19.04 -10.65 -18.02
C LEU A 121 19.97 -11.81 -18.41
N PRO A 122 20.56 -11.82 -19.62
CA PRO A 122 21.52 -12.85 -20.01
C PRO A 122 22.62 -13.05 -18.96
N ALA A 123 23.02 -14.30 -18.75
CA ALA A 123 24.00 -14.65 -17.72
C ALA A 123 25.33 -13.90 -17.92
N GLY A 124 25.85 -13.32 -16.83
CA GLY A 124 27.08 -12.52 -16.83
C GLY A 124 26.87 -11.04 -17.16
N THR A 125 25.61 -10.59 -17.31
CA THR A 125 25.29 -9.16 -17.29
C THR A 125 25.53 -8.61 -15.89
N THR A 126 26.33 -7.55 -15.80
CA THR A 126 26.69 -6.89 -14.53
C THR A 126 26.12 -5.49 -14.45
N SER A 127 25.93 -5.00 -13.24
CA SER A 127 25.40 -3.66 -13.02
C SER A 127 26.38 -2.56 -13.46
N ASP A 128 25.83 -1.49 -14.03
CA ASP A 128 26.48 -0.21 -14.31
C ASP A 128 25.63 0.98 -13.82
N LEU A 129 24.73 0.76 -12.85
CA LEU A 129 23.78 1.76 -12.36
C LEU A 129 24.46 2.99 -11.76
N VAL A 130 25.54 2.80 -10.98
CA VAL A 130 26.25 3.92 -10.34
C VAL A 130 26.90 4.77 -11.42
N ALA A 131 27.62 4.17 -12.37
CA ALA A 131 28.21 4.86 -13.52
C ALA A 131 27.16 5.54 -14.40
N PHE A 132 26.00 4.91 -14.63
CA PHE A 132 24.89 5.48 -15.37
C PHE A 132 24.36 6.75 -14.72
N LEU A 133 24.07 6.72 -13.42
CA LEU A 133 23.57 7.88 -12.67
C LEU A 133 24.62 8.97 -12.51
N ASP A 134 25.90 8.60 -12.37
CA ASP A 134 27.01 9.55 -12.44
C ASP A 134 27.07 10.27 -13.79
N GLY A 135 26.73 9.57 -14.88
CA GLY A 135 26.66 10.14 -16.23
C GLY A 135 25.55 11.19 -16.39
N ILE A 136 24.40 10.98 -15.74
CA ILE A 136 23.25 11.90 -15.79
C ILE A 136 23.42 13.08 -14.83
N TYR A 137 23.79 12.81 -13.58
CA TYR A 137 23.72 13.78 -12.48
C TYR A 137 25.09 14.25 -11.98
N GLY A 138 26.17 13.60 -12.42
CA GLY A 138 27.53 13.83 -11.96
C GLY A 138 27.85 13.09 -10.67
N GLN A 139 29.13 12.72 -10.52
CA GLN A 139 29.67 12.07 -9.32
C GLN A 139 29.93 13.05 -8.15
N GLY A 140 30.08 14.35 -8.43
CA GLY A 140 30.40 15.35 -7.41
C GLY A 140 31.80 15.19 -6.76
N GLY A 141 32.67 14.34 -7.32
CA GLY A 141 33.97 13.98 -6.75
C GLY A 141 33.91 12.93 -5.63
N ASN A 142 32.73 12.36 -5.37
CA ASN A 142 32.51 11.41 -4.29
C ASN A 142 32.75 9.96 -4.73
N THR A 143 33.25 9.11 -3.85
CA THR A 143 33.50 7.69 -4.18
C THR A 143 32.46 6.76 -3.57
N THR A 144 31.95 7.10 -2.38
CA THR A 144 30.86 6.39 -1.71
C THR A 144 29.50 6.70 -2.36
N ILE A 145 28.62 5.70 -2.46
CA ILE A 145 27.32 5.79 -3.14
C ILE A 145 26.37 6.78 -2.45
N ASP A 146 26.25 6.70 -1.13
CA ASP A 146 25.36 7.56 -0.31
C ASP A 146 25.72 9.05 -0.32
N THR A 147 26.95 9.36 -0.73
CA THR A 147 27.41 10.74 -0.89
C THR A 147 27.28 11.27 -2.32
N ARG A 148 26.82 10.45 -3.29
CA ARG A 148 26.64 10.91 -4.67
C ARG A 148 25.51 11.94 -4.75
N PRO A 149 25.61 12.96 -5.63
CA PRO A 149 24.56 13.98 -5.77
C PRO A 149 23.15 13.41 -6.00
N TRP A 150 23.06 12.31 -6.75
CA TRP A 150 21.80 11.64 -7.10
C TRP A 150 21.25 10.73 -6.00
N PHE A 151 22.01 10.41 -4.94
CA PHE A 151 21.57 9.47 -3.91
C PHE A 151 20.25 9.90 -3.25
N GLY A 152 20.09 11.20 -3.00
CA GLY A 152 18.86 11.75 -2.46
C GLY A 152 17.62 11.52 -3.33
N LEU A 153 17.76 11.15 -4.61
CA LEU A 153 16.63 10.75 -5.46
C LEU A 153 16.03 9.42 -5.02
N PHE A 154 16.87 8.44 -4.66
CA PHE A 154 16.43 7.17 -4.09
C PHE A 154 15.83 7.37 -2.71
N GLN A 155 16.53 8.11 -1.84
CA GLN A 155 16.01 8.39 -0.49
C GLN A 155 14.59 8.96 -0.56
N ARG A 156 14.34 9.97 -1.42
CA ARG A 156 13.00 10.53 -1.62
C ARG A 156 11.96 9.52 -2.13
N VAL A 157 12.34 8.44 -2.80
CA VAL A 157 11.41 7.37 -3.20
C VAL A 157 11.03 6.53 -1.99
N PHE A 158 12.01 6.05 -1.22
CA PHE A 158 11.77 5.28 -0.01
C PHE A 158 10.98 6.09 1.03
N ASP A 159 11.40 7.34 1.29
CA ASP A 159 10.69 8.27 2.17
C ASP A 159 9.21 8.43 1.75
N SER A 160 8.91 8.44 0.44
CA SER A 160 7.53 8.61 -0.03
C SER A 160 6.62 7.43 0.30
N TRP A 161 7.18 6.23 0.47
CA TRP A 161 6.44 5.04 0.90
C TRP A 161 6.34 4.98 2.44
N GLU A 162 7.38 5.38 3.17
CA GLU A 162 7.34 5.48 4.66
C GLU A 162 6.35 6.55 5.13
N ASP A 163 6.33 7.71 4.48
CA ASP A 163 5.46 8.84 4.85
C ASP A 163 3.97 8.47 4.82
N ILE A 164 3.60 7.42 4.09
CA ILE A 164 2.22 6.99 3.91
C ILE A 164 1.90 5.65 4.57
N SER A 165 2.85 4.83 4.99
CA SER A 165 2.58 3.44 5.42
C SER A 165 3.46 2.98 6.58
N GLY A 166 3.15 1.83 7.17
CA GLY A 166 3.92 1.27 8.30
C GLY A 166 5.20 0.54 7.88
N ILE A 167 5.64 0.69 6.63
CA ILE A 167 6.96 0.22 6.21
C ILE A 167 8.03 1.23 6.62
N ASN A 168 9.15 0.73 7.15
CA ASN A 168 10.33 1.51 7.50
C ASN A 168 11.52 1.00 6.70
N PHE A 169 12.20 1.89 6.00
CA PHE A 169 13.32 1.60 5.12
C PHE A 169 14.64 2.07 5.72
N GLU A 170 15.58 1.14 5.81
CA GLU A 170 16.93 1.44 6.30
C GLU A 170 17.95 1.22 5.18
N TYR A 171 18.68 2.28 4.82
CA TYR A 171 19.73 2.15 3.81
C TYR A 171 20.92 1.34 4.36
N GLU A 172 21.26 0.26 3.67
CA GLU A 172 22.43 -0.58 3.91
C GLU A 172 23.56 -0.20 2.95
N ALA A 173 24.54 0.56 3.47
CA ALA A 173 25.65 1.08 2.69
C ALA A 173 26.71 0.03 2.33
N ALA A 174 26.74 -1.11 3.02
CA ALA A 174 27.83 -2.08 2.97
C ALA A 174 27.60 -3.25 1.99
N ASP A 175 26.75 -3.08 0.97
CA ASP A 175 26.41 -4.13 0.00
C ASP A 175 27.67 -4.90 -0.46
N ASP A 176 27.67 -6.21 -0.23
CA ASP A 176 28.83 -7.07 -0.39
C ASP A 176 29.16 -7.45 -1.84
N GLY A 177 28.36 -6.96 -2.81
CA GLY A 177 28.59 -7.19 -4.24
C GLY A 177 28.39 -8.65 -4.66
N ILE A 178 27.70 -9.46 -3.86
CA ILE A 178 27.22 -10.75 -4.33
C ILE A 178 26.17 -10.53 -5.43
N GLY A 179 26.19 -11.34 -6.48
CA GLY A 179 25.19 -11.25 -7.55
C GLY A 179 23.76 -11.32 -7.01
N GLN A 180 22.82 -10.62 -7.65
CA GLN A 180 21.40 -10.67 -7.27
C GLN A 180 20.87 -12.11 -7.31
N GLY A 181 20.13 -12.53 -6.29
CA GLY A 181 19.79 -13.95 -6.12
C GLY A 181 20.88 -14.77 -5.41
N GLY A 182 21.97 -14.14 -4.97
CA GLY A 182 23.07 -14.80 -4.26
C GLY A 182 22.83 -15.04 -2.78
N GLY A 183 21.89 -14.33 -2.15
CA GLY A 183 21.53 -14.51 -0.75
C GLY A 183 20.54 -13.46 -0.23
N PRO A 184 19.89 -13.70 0.92
CA PRO A 184 18.91 -12.78 1.51
C PRO A 184 19.55 -11.53 2.12
N GLY A 185 18.77 -10.55 2.56
CA GLY A 185 19.27 -9.40 3.34
C GLY A 185 20.02 -9.81 4.61
N VAL A 186 21.04 -9.03 4.97
CA VAL A 186 21.89 -9.22 6.16
C VAL A 186 22.30 -7.86 6.70
N LEU A 187 21.92 -7.55 7.95
CA LEU A 187 22.27 -6.30 8.61
C LEU A 187 23.78 -6.06 8.63
N GLY A 188 24.19 -4.84 8.25
CA GLY A 188 25.58 -4.42 8.12
C GLY A 188 26.31 -5.02 6.92
N THR A 189 25.60 -5.58 5.94
CA THR A 189 26.21 -6.28 4.79
C THR A 189 25.40 -6.20 3.50
N ARG A 190 24.09 -6.37 3.51
CA ARG A 190 23.27 -6.39 2.27
C ARG A 190 21.82 -6.06 2.58
N GLY A 191 21.19 -5.24 1.73
CA GLY A 191 19.77 -4.91 1.84
C GLY A 191 18.86 -6.12 1.58
N ASP A 192 17.65 -6.09 2.13
CA ASP A 192 16.55 -6.98 1.76
C ASP A 192 16.08 -6.68 0.33
N ILE A 193 15.98 -5.39 0.00
CA ILE A 193 15.77 -4.88 -1.37
C ILE A 193 17.12 -4.43 -1.92
N ARG A 194 17.47 -4.82 -3.14
CA ARG A 194 18.71 -4.34 -3.76
C ARG A 194 18.48 -3.87 -5.18
N ILE A 195 19.04 -2.71 -5.47
CA ILE A 195 18.82 -2.02 -6.74
C ILE A 195 20.10 -2.07 -7.56
N GLY A 196 20.00 -2.67 -8.73
CA GLY A 196 21.00 -2.61 -9.79
C GLY A 196 20.42 -1.99 -11.06
N GLY A 197 21.22 -2.02 -12.10
CA GLY A 197 20.84 -1.57 -13.42
C GLY A 197 21.88 -2.00 -14.45
N ALA A 198 21.42 -2.39 -15.63
CA ALA A 198 22.27 -2.94 -16.68
C ALA A 198 21.63 -2.78 -18.07
N ASP A 199 22.39 -3.15 -19.11
CA ASP A 199 21.93 -3.13 -20.50
C ASP A 199 20.76 -4.10 -20.74
N ASP A 200 19.60 -3.50 -20.97
CA ASP A 200 18.38 -4.20 -21.39
C ASP A 200 17.88 -3.68 -22.75
N SER A 201 18.78 -3.22 -23.61
CA SER A 201 18.47 -2.67 -24.93
C SER A 201 17.75 -3.66 -25.86
N GLY A 202 17.77 -4.96 -25.54
CA GLY A 202 16.94 -5.99 -26.17
C GLY A 202 15.43 -5.79 -25.95
N ASN A 203 15.03 -5.01 -24.95
CA ASN A 203 13.66 -4.74 -24.56
C ASN A 203 13.42 -3.22 -24.45
N PRO A 204 13.44 -2.46 -25.57
CA PRO A 204 13.52 -1.00 -25.57
C PRO A 204 12.32 -0.27 -24.95
N MET A 205 11.26 -1.00 -24.61
CA MET A 205 10.05 -0.47 -23.97
C MET A 205 10.08 -0.62 -22.45
N ARG A 206 10.91 -1.52 -21.91
CA ARG A 206 11.01 -1.76 -20.47
C ARG A 206 11.94 -0.72 -19.85
N LEU A 207 11.53 -0.15 -18.73
CA LEU A 207 12.30 0.85 -18.00
C LEU A 207 13.07 0.24 -16.84
N ALA A 208 12.42 -0.69 -16.14
CA ALA A 208 12.97 -1.44 -15.04
C ALA A 208 12.11 -2.69 -14.79
N TYR A 209 12.55 -3.53 -13.87
CA TYR A 209 11.75 -4.61 -13.32
C TYR A 209 12.15 -4.92 -11.89
N ALA A 210 11.25 -5.58 -11.17
CA ALA A 210 11.41 -5.97 -9.78
C ALA A 210 10.89 -7.38 -9.51
N TYR A 211 11.45 -7.99 -8.48
CA TYR A 211 11.00 -9.24 -7.91
C TYR A 211 10.28 -8.97 -6.59
N GLY A 212 9.05 -9.45 -6.47
CA GLY A 212 8.27 -9.29 -5.24
C GLY A 212 8.82 -10.10 -4.05
N PRO A 213 8.36 -9.81 -2.82
CA PRO A 213 8.60 -10.66 -1.66
C PRO A 213 7.94 -12.03 -1.87
N ASP A 214 8.63 -13.13 -1.55
CA ASP A 214 8.09 -14.50 -1.66
C ASP A 214 8.04 -15.19 -0.28
N PHE A 215 6.97 -15.93 -0.01
CA PHE A 215 6.68 -16.58 1.28
C PHE A 215 7.11 -18.06 1.36
N GLY A 216 8.20 -18.41 0.66
CA GLY A 216 8.86 -19.71 0.78
C GLY A 216 10.36 -19.54 0.95
N ALA A 217 10.90 -20.02 2.08
CA ALA A 217 12.34 -20.11 2.41
C ALA A 217 13.25 -19.12 1.66
N ALA A 218 13.43 -17.91 2.19
CA ALA A 218 14.43 -16.92 1.76
C ALA A 218 14.76 -17.01 0.27
N ASN A 219 13.76 -16.76 -0.59
CA ASN A 219 14.00 -16.65 -2.02
C ASN A 219 15.04 -15.54 -2.20
N PRO A 220 16.25 -15.86 -2.66
CA PRO A 220 17.33 -14.89 -2.65
C PRO A 220 17.13 -13.79 -3.71
N LEU A 221 16.08 -13.91 -4.55
CA LEU A 221 15.66 -12.88 -5.49
C LEU A 221 14.60 -11.93 -4.94
N SER A 222 14.04 -12.16 -3.75
CA SER A 222 13.03 -11.25 -3.20
C SER A 222 13.60 -9.84 -3.05
N GLY A 223 12.86 -8.84 -3.53
CA GLY A 223 13.24 -7.43 -3.42
C GLY A 223 14.30 -6.96 -4.41
N GLU A 224 14.79 -7.81 -5.31
CA GLU A 224 15.77 -7.40 -6.32
C GLU A 224 15.10 -6.50 -7.37
N ILE A 225 15.75 -5.39 -7.72
CA ILE A 225 15.31 -4.41 -8.73
C ILE A 225 16.43 -4.22 -9.75
N VAL A 226 16.08 -4.13 -11.03
CA VAL A 226 17.03 -3.81 -12.12
C VAL A 226 16.47 -2.74 -13.03
N VAL A 227 17.24 -1.68 -13.21
CA VAL A 227 16.97 -0.55 -14.12
C VAL A 227 17.61 -0.79 -15.49
N ASP A 228 16.89 -0.49 -16.58
CA ASP A 228 17.51 -0.43 -17.92
C ASP A 228 18.38 0.84 -18.04
N THR A 229 19.69 0.68 -17.91
CA THR A 229 20.67 1.78 -17.98
C THR A 229 20.98 2.22 -19.41
N THR A 230 20.38 1.57 -20.41
CA THR A 230 20.45 2.03 -21.81
C THR A 230 19.26 2.91 -22.20
N ASN A 231 18.25 3.02 -21.34
CA ASN A 231 17.05 3.77 -21.66
C ASN A 231 17.26 5.28 -21.56
N GLY A 232 17.17 5.98 -22.70
CA GLY A 232 17.26 7.44 -22.76
C GLY A 232 16.15 8.19 -22.02
N PHE A 233 15.10 7.49 -21.56
CA PHE A 233 14.01 8.03 -20.77
C PHE A 233 14.49 8.77 -19.52
N TYR A 234 15.43 8.18 -18.76
CA TYR A 234 15.91 8.78 -17.51
C TYR A 234 16.65 10.09 -17.75
N ALA A 235 17.57 10.12 -18.73
CA ALA A 235 18.31 11.33 -19.09
C ALA A 235 17.38 12.42 -19.67
N THR A 236 16.37 12.03 -20.45
CA THR A 236 15.41 12.99 -21.06
C THR A 236 14.48 13.63 -20.03
N ASN A 237 14.17 12.90 -18.94
CA ASN A 237 13.30 13.37 -17.86
C ASN A 237 14.08 13.83 -16.61
N ALA A 238 15.39 14.00 -16.72
CA ALA A 238 16.22 14.51 -15.63
C ALA A 238 16.08 16.04 -15.51
N ASP A 239 15.90 16.53 -14.29
CA ASP A 239 15.84 17.96 -13.95
C ASP A 239 16.86 18.34 -12.85
N GLY A 240 17.99 17.64 -12.85
CA GLY A 240 19.10 17.80 -11.91
C GLY A 240 18.96 16.93 -10.67
N ALA A 241 20.05 16.71 -9.93
CA ALA A 241 20.09 15.76 -8.82
C ALA A 241 19.13 16.10 -7.64
N THR A 242 18.73 17.37 -7.54
CA THR A 242 17.78 17.87 -6.53
C THR A 242 16.40 18.16 -7.11
N GLY A 243 16.19 17.94 -8.41
CA GLY A 243 14.92 18.16 -9.07
C GLY A 243 13.86 17.11 -8.73
N ALA A 244 12.67 17.27 -9.31
CA ALA A 244 11.54 16.37 -9.10
C ALA A 244 11.78 14.99 -9.73
N ASN A 245 12.50 14.96 -10.87
CA ASN A 245 12.86 13.79 -11.67
C ASN A 245 11.69 12.79 -11.82
N LEU A 246 10.52 13.26 -12.26
CA LEU A 246 9.29 12.46 -12.27
C LEU A 246 9.46 11.10 -12.95
N GLY A 247 10.20 11.04 -14.07
CA GLY A 247 10.48 9.78 -14.75
C GLY A 247 11.25 8.79 -13.87
N PHE A 248 12.36 9.22 -13.28
CA PHE A 248 13.13 8.40 -12.35
C PHE A 248 12.30 8.05 -11.10
N HIS A 249 11.71 9.05 -10.46
CA HIS A 249 10.99 8.88 -9.20
C HIS A 249 9.81 7.91 -9.34
N ASN A 250 8.94 8.09 -10.34
CA ASN A 250 7.80 7.19 -10.51
C ASN A 250 8.22 5.80 -10.96
N THR A 251 9.28 5.66 -11.77
CA THR A 251 9.79 4.34 -12.16
C THR A 251 10.32 3.59 -10.94
N ILE A 252 11.22 4.20 -10.16
CA ILE A 252 11.77 3.53 -8.97
C ILE A 252 10.68 3.33 -7.91
N ALA A 253 9.76 4.27 -7.72
CA ALA A 253 8.66 4.09 -6.78
C ALA A 253 7.74 2.93 -7.18
N HIS A 254 7.47 2.76 -8.47
CA HIS A 254 6.72 1.61 -9.01
C HIS A 254 7.44 0.28 -8.76
N GLU A 255 8.74 0.21 -9.06
CA GLU A 255 9.52 -1.01 -8.79
C GLU A 255 9.66 -1.31 -7.30
N VAL A 256 9.77 -0.29 -6.45
CA VAL A 256 9.72 -0.46 -4.99
C VAL A 256 8.34 -0.98 -4.57
N GLY A 257 7.25 -0.50 -5.18
CA GLY A 257 5.89 -1.03 -4.99
C GLY A 257 5.85 -2.54 -5.21
N HIS A 258 6.44 -3.04 -6.30
CA HIS A 258 6.57 -4.48 -6.52
C HIS A 258 7.45 -5.17 -5.47
N ALA A 259 8.61 -4.59 -5.16
CA ALA A 259 9.54 -5.12 -4.17
C ALA A 259 8.96 -5.16 -2.74
N ILE A 260 7.84 -4.47 -2.48
CA ILE A 260 7.09 -4.55 -1.22
C ILE A 260 5.76 -5.33 -1.33
N GLY A 261 5.44 -5.88 -2.49
CA GLY A 261 4.31 -6.80 -2.66
C GLY A 261 3.13 -6.28 -3.45
N LEU A 262 3.22 -5.08 -4.04
CA LEU A 262 2.16 -4.57 -4.90
C LEU A 262 2.24 -5.18 -6.30
N GLY A 263 1.10 -5.51 -6.89
CA GLY A 263 0.95 -6.00 -8.26
C GLY A 263 0.56 -4.87 -9.22
N HIS A 264 0.59 -5.13 -10.52
CA HIS A 264 0.06 -4.15 -11.48
C HIS A 264 -1.44 -3.99 -11.36
N VAL A 265 -1.88 -2.74 -11.59
CA VAL A 265 -3.27 -2.38 -11.78
C VAL A 265 -3.43 -1.50 -13.01
N VAL A 266 -4.59 -1.55 -13.63
CA VAL A 266 -4.95 -0.73 -14.78
C VAL A 266 -6.24 0.01 -14.46
N PRO A 267 -6.17 1.28 -14.03
CA PRO A 267 -7.34 2.12 -13.88
C PRO A 267 -8.05 2.32 -15.22
N ASP A 268 -9.37 2.40 -15.21
CA ASP A 268 -10.16 2.85 -16.36
C ASP A 268 -10.26 4.40 -16.40
N VAL A 269 -11.15 4.95 -17.24
CA VAL A 269 -11.32 6.37 -17.61
C VAL A 269 -11.23 7.41 -16.46
N SER A 270 -11.52 7.04 -15.21
CA SER A 270 -11.54 7.96 -14.06
C SER A 270 -10.36 7.83 -13.09
N GLY A 271 -9.55 6.78 -13.16
CA GLY A 271 -8.53 6.50 -12.14
C GLY A 271 -7.10 6.79 -12.57
N VAL A 272 -6.22 6.89 -11.57
CA VAL A 272 -4.75 6.93 -11.73
C VAL A 272 -4.14 6.02 -10.66
N ALA A 273 -3.08 5.31 -11.01
CA ALA A 273 -2.31 4.48 -10.10
C ALA A 273 -0.84 4.55 -10.47
N LEU A 274 0.04 4.57 -9.48
CA LEU A 274 1.48 4.42 -9.67
C LEU A 274 1.79 3.02 -10.20
N MET A 275 1.06 2.00 -9.71
CA MET A 275 1.26 0.60 -10.10
C MET A 275 0.67 0.25 -11.49
N THR A 276 0.46 1.23 -12.36
CA THR A 276 0.18 0.96 -13.78
C THR A 276 1.43 0.48 -14.51
N PRO A 277 1.33 -0.54 -15.40
CA PRO A 277 2.50 -1.08 -16.08
C PRO A 277 3.23 -0.02 -16.92
N THR A 278 2.52 0.97 -17.45
CA THR A 278 3.12 2.12 -18.14
C THR A 278 3.32 3.29 -17.18
N ILE A 279 4.53 3.82 -17.08
CA ILE A 279 4.84 4.94 -16.19
C ILE A 279 4.09 6.21 -16.61
N SER A 280 3.40 6.84 -15.66
CA SER A 280 2.78 8.15 -15.83
C SER A 280 3.69 9.27 -15.36
N LEU A 281 3.69 10.39 -16.09
CA LEU A 281 4.37 11.63 -15.69
C LEU A 281 3.38 12.72 -15.22
N ALA A 282 2.09 12.37 -15.07
CA ALA A 282 1.03 13.32 -14.73
C ALA A 282 0.94 13.63 -13.22
N PHE A 283 1.53 12.77 -12.38
CA PHE A 283 1.55 12.87 -10.93
C PHE A 283 2.89 12.36 -10.40
N ARG A 284 3.10 12.43 -9.08
CA ARG A 284 4.32 11.95 -8.42
C ARG A 284 3.94 10.97 -7.31
N GLY A 285 4.49 9.76 -7.36
CA GLY A 285 4.38 8.76 -6.29
C GLY A 285 3.03 8.06 -6.19
N PRO A 286 2.80 7.33 -5.09
CA PRO A 286 1.60 6.49 -4.87
C PRO A 286 0.30 7.28 -4.96
N GLN A 287 -0.73 6.67 -5.54
CA GLN A 287 -2.09 7.17 -5.64
C GLN A 287 -3.02 6.37 -4.74
N HIS A 288 -4.31 6.73 -4.69
CA HIS A 288 -5.29 6.19 -3.74
C HIS A 288 -5.30 4.66 -3.66
N ASP A 289 -5.34 3.97 -4.81
CA ASP A 289 -5.36 2.50 -4.84
C ASP A 289 -4.03 1.88 -4.36
N ASP A 290 -2.90 2.49 -4.70
CA ASP A 290 -1.57 2.05 -4.24
C ASP A 290 -1.42 2.23 -2.71
N ILE A 291 -1.99 3.31 -2.17
CA ILE A 291 -2.03 3.59 -0.72
C ILE A 291 -2.86 2.52 0.00
N LEU A 292 -4.05 2.20 -0.51
CA LEU A 292 -4.88 1.13 0.05
C LEU A 292 -4.18 -0.23 -0.01
N GLY A 293 -3.48 -0.51 -1.10
CA GLY A 293 -2.68 -1.72 -1.28
C GLY A 293 -1.59 -1.83 -0.22
N VAL A 294 -0.79 -0.78 -0.04
CA VAL A 294 0.32 -0.80 0.94
C VAL A 294 -0.19 -0.79 2.38
N HIS A 295 -1.29 -0.10 2.69
CA HIS A 295 -1.95 -0.14 4.00
C HIS A 295 -2.45 -1.54 4.35
N THR A 296 -3.03 -2.25 3.37
CA THR A 296 -3.44 -3.65 3.57
C THR A 296 -2.24 -4.55 3.93
N LEU A 297 -1.06 -4.25 3.40
CA LEU A 297 0.14 -5.04 3.66
C LEU A 297 0.85 -4.63 4.95
N TYR A 298 1.01 -3.34 5.23
CA TYR A 298 1.92 -2.84 6.25
C TYR A 298 1.31 -1.83 7.22
N GLY A 299 0.00 -1.58 7.14
CA GLY A 299 -0.67 -0.56 7.94
C GLY A 299 -0.31 0.85 7.48
N ASP A 300 -0.80 1.86 8.22
CA ASP A 300 -0.45 3.26 7.97
C ASP A 300 0.82 3.70 8.71
N ARG A 301 1.21 4.97 8.52
CA ARG A 301 2.46 5.54 9.06
C ARG A 301 2.58 5.51 10.58
N PHE A 302 1.48 5.35 11.32
CA PHE A 302 1.50 5.31 12.79
C PHE A 302 1.69 3.89 13.30
N ILE A 303 2.91 3.40 13.12
CA ILE A 303 3.35 2.05 13.50
C ILE A 303 2.93 1.65 14.92
N ASP A 304 2.32 0.47 15.03
CA ASP A 304 1.96 -0.25 16.26
C ASP A 304 1.08 0.56 17.24
N ASN A 305 0.22 1.46 16.74
CA ASN A 305 -0.69 2.26 17.55
C ASN A 305 -1.99 1.54 17.95
N ASP A 306 -2.08 0.21 17.74
CA ASP A 306 -3.24 -0.65 17.98
C ASP A 306 -3.68 -0.76 19.45
N VAL A 307 -2.87 -0.22 20.37
CA VAL A 307 -3.10 -0.28 21.81
C VAL A 307 -2.89 1.09 22.46
N GLN A 308 -3.70 1.37 23.49
CA GLN A 308 -3.64 2.65 24.23
C GLN A 308 -2.24 3.02 24.73
N ALA A 309 -1.42 2.04 25.10
CA ALA A 309 -0.06 2.26 25.58
C ALA A 309 0.87 2.84 24.51
N ASN A 310 0.55 2.62 23.23
CA ASN A 310 1.32 3.04 22.07
C ASN A 310 0.63 4.19 21.31
N ALA A 311 -0.31 4.88 21.95
CA ALA A 311 -1.10 5.91 21.29
C ALA A 311 -0.21 6.97 20.59
N ALA A 312 -0.35 7.09 19.27
CA ALA A 312 0.45 7.97 18.45
C ALA A 312 0.27 9.44 18.88
N PRO A 313 1.36 10.15 19.26
CA PRO A 313 1.26 11.54 19.70
C PRO A 313 1.03 12.46 18.50
N VAL A 314 -0.17 13.04 18.41
CA VAL A 314 -0.58 13.93 17.30
C VAL A 314 -0.44 15.42 17.64
N GLY A 315 0.16 15.73 18.79
CA GLY A 315 0.55 17.08 19.19
C GLY A 315 -0.42 17.74 20.17
N THR A 316 -0.41 19.08 20.19
CA THR A 316 -1.20 19.89 21.12
C THR A 316 -2.41 20.50 20.42
N LEU A 317 -3.59 20.38 21.04
CA LEU A 317 -4.81 21.01 20.55
C LEU A 317 -4.74 22.53 20.75
N ASP A 318 -4.53 23.24 19.64
CA ASP A 318 -4.51 24.69 19.59
C ASP A 318 -5.59 25.25 18.64
N ALA A 319 -5.47 26.52 18.24
CA ALA A 319 -6.43 27.17 17.36
C ALA A 319 -6.39 26.67 15.90
N ALA A 320 -5.28 26.09 15.44
CA ALA A 320 -5.17 25.47 14.12
C ALA A 320 -5.87 24.10 14.09
N GLY A 321 -5.99 23.46 15.26
CA GLY A 321 -6.53 22.11 15.37
C GLY A 321 -5.50 21.05 14.98
N ILE A 322 -5.90 19.79 15.12
CA ILE A 322 -5.08 18.63 14.77
C ILE A 322 -5.76 17.94 13.60
N VAL A 323 -5.00 17.68 12.54
CA VAL A 323 -5.44 16.88 11.39
C VAL A 323 -4.58 15.64 11.34
N VAL A 324 -5.25 14.50 11.35
CA VAL A 324 -4.67 13.19 11.06
C VAL A 324 -5.36 12.71 9.81
N ASP A 325 -4.62 12.62 8.72
CA ASP A 325 -5.06 12.21 7.39
C ASP A 325 -4.24 11.01 6.92
N ASN A 326 -4.65 10.39 5.81
CA ASN A 326 -3.94 9.25 5.22
C ASN A 326 -3.60 8.13 6.22
N VAL A 327 -4.57 7.82 7.06
CA VAL A 327 -4.56 6.74 8.06
C VAL A 327 -5.68 5.76 7.73
N SER A 328 -5.50 4.51 8.12
CA SER A 328 -6.41 3.42 7.76
C SER A 328 -6.66 2.50 8.93
N ILE A 329 -7.89 2.00 9.02
CA ILE A 329 -8.15 0.79 9.79
C ILE A 329 -8.03 -0.39 8.82
N ASP A 330 -6.97 -1.19 8.93
CA ASP A 330 -6.58 -2.17 7.93
C ASP A 330 -7.38 -3.49 8.02
N GLN A 331 -7.98 -3.76 9.18
CA GLN A 331 -8.79 -4.97 9.44
C GLN A 331 -9.92 -4.75 10.46
N ASP A 332 -10.89 -5.67 10.52
CA ASP A 332 -12.12 -5.54 11.33
C ASP A 332 -11.89 -5.34 12.86
N ASN A 333 -10.73 -5.75 13.35
CA ASN A 333 -10.34 -5.66 14.77
C ASN A 333 -9.23 -4.64 15.04
N ASP A 334 -8.80 -3.91 14.02
CA ASP A 334 -7.79 -2.87 14.16
C ASP A 334 -8.37 -1.65 14.87
N GLN A 335 -7.54 -1.05 15.73
CA GLN A 335 -7.88 0.02 16.66
C GLN A 335 -6.72 1.00 16.80
N ASP A 336 -6.72 2.06 16.01
CA ASP A 336 -5.75 3.12 16.21
C ASP A 336 -5.98 3.93 17.47
N TRP A 337 -4.92 4.08 18.26
CA TRP A 337 -4.89 5.01 19.38
C TRP A 337 -4.07 6.25 19.04
N TYR A 338 -4.64 7.42 19.33
CA TYR A 338 -3.99 8.72 19.18
C TYR A 338 -4.00 9.46 20.52
N SER A 339 -2.92 10.19 20.82
CA SER A 339 -2.79 11.01 22.02
C SER A 339 -2.51 12.47 21.66
N PHE A 340 -3.10 13.39 22.42
CA PHE A 340 -2.91 14.82 22.23
C PHE A 340 -2.92 15.56 23.56
N ASP A 341 -2.21 16.68 23.62
CA ASP A 341 -2.24 17.60 24.75
C ASP A 341 -3.37 18.61 24.61
N ALA A 342 -4.08 18.90 25.70
CA ALA A 342 -5.10 19.95 25.73
C ALA A 342 -5.04 20.73 27.05
N THR A 343 -5.40 22.01 26.98
CA THR A 343 -5.54 22.88 28.16
C THR A 343 -6.90 22.67 28.81
N ALA A 344 -6.92 22.56 30.13
CA ALA A 344 -8.15 22.42 30.91
C ALA A 344 -9.16 23.52 30.58
N GLY A 345 -10.41 23.13 30.30
CA GLY A 345 -11.49 24.04 29.92
C GLY A 345 -11.57 24.38 28.43
N GLN A 346 -10.66 23.87 27.59
CA GLN A 346 -10.83 23.93 26.14
C GLN A 346 -11.99 23.05 25.67
N LEU A 347 -12.67 23.49 24.62
CA LEU A 347 -13.69 22.70 23.93
C LEU A 347 -13.01 21.83 22.88
N LEU A 348 -13.26 20.51 22.95
CA LEU A 348 -12.89 19.57 21.91
C LEU A 348 -14.04 19.41 20.92
N SER A 349 -13.75 19.63 19.64
CA SER A 349 -14.61 19.24 18.52
C SER A 349 -13.86 18.24 17.67
N LEU A 350 -14.40 17.04 17.51
CA LEU A 350 -13.80 15.97 16.73
C LEU A 350 -14.70 15.64 15.54
N SER A 351 -14.10 15.52 14.36
CA SER A 351 -14.74 15.05 13.14
C SER A 351 -13.91 13.92 12.56
N ILE A 352 -14.57 12.82 12.22
CA ILE A 352 -13.99 11.75 11.41
C ILE A 352 -14.73 11.72 10.09
N ARG A 353 -13.97 11.58 9.01
CA ARG A 353 -14.49 11.47 7.65
C ARG A 353 -13.76 10.30 7.00
N PRO A 354 -14.46 9.24 6.59
CA PRO A 354 -13.86 8.26 5.68
C PRO A 354 -13.29 8.99 4.46
N ASN A 355 -12.02 8.73 4.15
CA ASN A 355 -11.38 9.24 2.94
C ASN A 355 -11.30 8.10 1.93
N GLY A 356 -12.31 8.00 1.08
CA GLY A 356 -12.41 6.95 0.07
C GLY A 356 -12.90 7.52 -1.26
N GLU A 357 -12.67 6.74 -2.30
CA GLU A 357 -13.05 7.03 -3.67
C GLU A 357 -13.90 5.88 -4.25
N ILE A 358 -14.71 6.21 -5.26
CA ILE A 358 -15.36 5.24 -6.15
C ILE A 358 -14.65 5.34 -7.50
N TYR A 359 -14.02 4.26 -7.94
CA TYR A 359 -13.20 4.23 -9.15
C TYR A 359 -13.25 2.85 -9.80
N ASP A 360 -12.97 2.80 -11.10
CA ASP A 360 -12.91 1.56 -11.86
C ASP A 360 -11.45 1.16 -12.06
N ILE A 361 -11.13 -0.11 -11.76
CA ILE A 361 -9.77 -0.63 -11.83
C ILE A 361 -9.75 -2.11 -12.21
N ALA A 362 -8.71 -2.54 -12.90
CA ALA A 362 -8.48 -3.93 -13.25
C ALA A 362 -7.11 -4.39 -12.75
N ALA A 363 -6.97 -5.71 -12.54
CA ALA A 363 -5.65 -6.32 -12.65
C ALA A 363 -5.18 -6.28 -14.11
N ASP A 364 -3.86 -6.30 -14.34
CA ASP A 364 -3.33 -6.27 -15.71
C ASP A 364 -3.87 -7.46 -16.55
N GLY A 365 -4.45 -7.14 -17.71
CA GLY A 365 -5.11 -8.10 -18.59
C GLY A 365 -6.53 -8.53 -18.21
N ASP A 366 -7.08 -8.08 -17.07
CA ASP A 366 -8.46 -8.38 -16.64
C ASP A 366 -9.43 -7.21 -16.98
N PRO A 367 -10.77 -7.46 -17.04
CA PRO A 367 -11.76 -6.39 -17.17
C PRO A 367 -11.84 -5.50 -15.90
N PRO A 368 -12.07 -4.18 -16.03
CA PRO A 368 -12.27 -3.31 -14.87
C PRO A 368 -13.47 -3.69 -14.00
N ILE A 369 -13.29 -3.54 -12.69
CA ILE A 369 -14.33 -3.61 -11.66
C ILE A 369 -14.48 -2.26 -10.99
N THR A 370 -15.68 -1.94 -10.51
CA THR A 370 -15.90 -0.74 -9.68
C THR A 370 -15.54 -1.04 -8.23
N VAL A 371 -14.54 -0.33 -7.73
CA VAL A 371 -14.16 -0.31 -6.32
C VAL A 371 -14.84 0.87 -5.62
N ASP A 372 -15.44 0.61 -4.46
CA ASP A 372 -16.00 1.64 -3.57
C ASP A 372 -15.33 1.59 -2.19
N SER A 373 -14.18 2.26 -2.10
CA SER A 373 -13.39 2.33 -0.86
C SER A 373 -14.03 3.21 0.22
N THR A 374 -15.08 4.00 -0.10
CA THR A 374 -15.81 4.79 0.91
C THR A 374 -16.58 3.92 1.91
N ARG A 375 -16.68 2.62 1.62
CA ARG A 375 -17.51 1.65 2.34
C ARG A 375 -16.73 0.52 2.99
N TYR A 376 -15.40 0.57 2.97
CA TYR A 376 -14.56 -0.50 3.51
C TYR A 376 -14.73 -0.65 5.03
N SER A 377 -14.80 0.46 5.77
CA SER A 377 -14.85 0.42 7.23
C SER A 377 -15.94 1.33 7.83
N ASP A 378 -16.70 0.79 8.79
CA ASP A 378 -17.59 1.54 9.67
C ASP A 378 -16.76 2.18 10.81
N LEU A 379 -16.46 3.48 10.72
CA LEU A 379 -15.62 4.13 11.72
C LEU A 379 -16.38 4.51 13.01
N ARG A 380 -15.68 4.42 14.15
CA ARG A 380 -16.12 4.91 15.46
C ARG A 380 -14.95 5.63 16.11
N PHE A 381 -15.25 6.65 16.91
CA PHE A 381 -14.26 7.21 17.82
C PHE A 381 -14.66 7.09 19.28
N GLU A 382 -13.64 7.01 20.11
CA GLU A 382 -13.70 7.08 21.54
C GLU A 382 -12.69 8.12 22.02
N VAL A 383 -13.05 8.86 23.06
CA VAL A 383 -12.13 9.78 23.74
C VAL A 383 -12.01 9.32 25.18
N TYR A 384 -10.77 9.15 25.63
CA TYR A 384 -10.44 8.76 26.99
C TYR A 384 -9.78 9.93 27.73
N ASP A 385 -9.98 10.00 29.03
CA ASP A 385 -9.25 10.95 29.88
C ASP A 385 -7.83 10.43 30.20
N PRO A 386 -6.95 11.26 30.81
CA PRO A 386 -5.60 10.82 31.18
C PRO A 386 -5.57 9.67 32.19
N GLY A 387 -6.67 9.37 32.87
CA GLY A 387 -6.83 8.21 33.76
C GLY A 387 -7.28 6.94 33.04
N GLY A 388 -7.48 7.00 31.72
CA GLY A 388 -7.96 5.89 30.89
C GLY A 388 -9.47 5.66 30.95
N ALA A 389 -10.24 6.59 31.53
CA ALA A 389 -11.70 6.46 31.56
C ALA A 389 -12.32 7.00 30.27
N LEU A 390 -13.27 6.25 29.70
CA LEU A 390 -14.02 6.68 28.52
C LEU A 390 -14.85 7.93 28.84
N VAL A 391 -14.57 9.02 28.12
CA VAL A 391 -15.27 10.31 28.21
C VAL A 391 -16.45 10.35 27.25
N THR A 392 -16.23 9.98 25.98
CA THR A 392 -17.28 9.93 24.96
C THR A 392 -16.98 8.87 23.91
N SER A 393 -18.04 8.39 23.26
CA SER A 393 -17.98 7.42 22.17
C SER A 393 -19.05 7.76 21.15
N GLN A 394 -18.69 7.79 19.87
CA GLN A 394 -19.61 8.14 18.80
C GLN A 394 -19.22 7.40 17.51
N ALA A 395 -20.21 6.79 16.86
CA ALA A 395 -20.02 6.25 15.52
C ALA A 395 -19.92 7.40 14.52
N ALA A 396 -18.99 7.30 13.56
CA ALA A 396 -19.02 8.14 12.37
C ALA A 396 -20.30 7.73 11.61
N ASN A 397 -21.30 8.60 11.60
CA ASN A 397 -22.50 8.30 10.83
C ASN A 397 -22.09 8.28 9.35
N LEU A 398 -22.23 7.14 8.68
CA LEU A 398 -22.24 7.07 7.22
C LEU A 398 -23.33 8.05 6.74
N LEU A 399 -22.93 9.08 6.00
CA LEU A 399 -23.87 10.03 5.38
C LEU A 399 -24.63 9.36 4.23
#